data_AF-A0A947ZCH3-F1
#
_entry.id   AF-A0A947ZCH3-F1
#
_cell.length_a   1.000
_cell.length_b   1.000
_cell.length_c   1.000
_cell.angle_alpha   90.00
_cell.angle_beta   90.00
_cell.angle_gamma   90.00
#
_symmetry.space_group_name_H-M   'P 1'
#
loop_
_entity.id
_entity.type
_entity.pdbx_description
1 polymer ?
#
loop_
_entity_poly.entity_id
_entity_poly.type
_entity_poly.pdbx_seq_one_letter_code
_entity_poly.pdbx_strand_id
1 'polypeptide(L)'
;MKKPSQDLKPKKEMKPAKQNFMYRWLRHRGFILFYTAICGALLYGYSQWAFGFIRHESKSLSTDFWLRSIFYVGLLFFSLGISLTFDLFVNYSRFVNHFFGAKTREGDTSFNTSLLRGGQAQFYIIFLLAIGFSWWGFDRINDSFHAWYKTYGQYYTRLRSPREDDRIKAIAHLATIHNKQTAALLKSKIIGGTPGEKLTAIWMAGKSDFNSPIVIESLEEAMKTTVRPIKEATLLSLSRVVSNPKISTLREIEALLKESLNSGKAPHPTLLFSAAFLRSPEFLDLFFDLFTINDETTRVVLTYAIVWVKGATPQKERRIISQLSAGLDSKSRRVKCMATIGLTFKYESLDDPIMSKLRREFEAKKSDFTCPPEIFSLHPLGTKEDTINITRLSIRGFKYPAFGKVRYRERILRILALNRDDSMIPWFLRIEKNPHLPEYLRALAGQAARKKFDNSKVVDW
;
A
#
# COMPACT_ATOMS: atom_id res chain seq x y z
N MET A 1 68.71 22.65 15.68
CA MET A 1 67.38 22.10 15.30
C MET A 1 66.45 23.25 14.92
N LYS A 2 66.19 23.45 13.62
CA LYS A 2 65.16 24.37 13.10
C LYS A 2 64.32 23.59 12.08
N LYS A 3 63.00 23.57 12.29
CA LYS A 3 62.01 22.94 11.39
C LYS A 3 62.04 23.64 10.01
N PRO A 4 61.97 22.90 8.89
CA PRO A 4 61.65 23.50 7.60
C PRO A 4 60.16 23.79 7.53
N SER A 5 59.82 25.03 7.18
CA SER A 5 58.49 25.49 6.81
C SER A 5 58.04 24.85 5.50
N GLN A 6 56.79 24.39 5.47
CA GLN A 6 56.15 23.82 4.29
C GLN A 6 56.03 24.83 3.15
N ASP A 7 56.56 24.47 1.98
CA ASP A 7 56.27 25.13 0.70
C ASP A 7 54.81 24.88 0.29
N LEU A 8 54.02 25.95 0.26
CA LEU A 8 52.75 26.02 -0.46
C LEU A 8 53.05 26.05 -1.96
N LYS A 9 52.77 24.95 -2.66
CA LYS A 9 52.86 24.87 -4.13
C LYS A 9 52.04 26.00 -4.79
N PRO A 10 52.59 26.70 -5.81
CA PRO A 10 51.85 27.71 -6.54
C PRO A 10 50.70 27.10 -7.33
N LYS A 11 49.52 27.74 -7.20
CA LYS A 11 48.33 27.51 -8.03
C LYS A 11 48.73 27.59 -9.50
N LYS A 12 48.46 26.53 -10.28
CA LYS A 12 48.59 26.56 -11.74
C LYS A 12 47.68 27.66 -12.31
N GLU A 13 48.25 28.80 -12.65
CA GLU A 13 47.56 29.87 -13.36
C GLU A 13 47.25 29.43 -14.79
N MET A 14 45.99 29.66 -15.19
CA MET A 14 45.48 29.40 -16.52
C MET A 14 46.15 30.36 -17.51
N LYS A 15 46.66 29.86 -18.65
CA LYS A 15 47.41 30.68 -19.63
C LYS A 15 46.63 31.96 -20.05
N PRO A 16 47.25 33.16 -20.00
CA PRO A 16 46.58 34.47 -20.15
C PRO A 16 45.86 34.67 -21.50
N ALA A 17 46.26 33.95 -22.56
CA ALA A 17 45.63 34.04 -23.88
C ALA A 17 44.19 33.47 -23.93
N LYS A 18 43.89 32.39 -23.19
CA LYS A 18 42.53 31.81 -23.16
C LYS A 18 41.56 32.66 -22.35
N GLN A 19 42.06 33.29 -21.29
CA GLN A 19 41.30 34.17 -20.41
C GLN A 19 40.83 35.44 -21.15
N ASN A 20 41.71 36.04 -21.97
CA ASN A 20 41.37 37.20 -22.81
C ASN A 20 40.33 36.89 -23.89
N PHE A 21 40.32 35.68 -24.45
CA PHE A 21 39.35 35.26 -25.45
C PHE A 21 37.95 35.04 -24.85
N MET A 22 37.86 34.25 -23.77
CA MET A 22 36.59 33.99 -23.07
C MET A 22 35.96 35.28 -22.52
N TYR A 23 36.78 36.17 -21.96
CA TYR A 23 36.33 37.46 -21.45
C TYR A 23 35.74 38.35 -22.55
N ARG A 24 36.38 38.43 -23.73
CA ARG A 24 35.86 39.20 -24.87
C ARG A 24 34.53 38.63 -25.39
N TRP A 25 34.39 37.31 -25.43
CA TRP A 25 33.16 36.63 -25.86
C TRP A 25 31.99 36.88 -24.89
N LEU A 26 32.22 36.73 -23.59
CA LEU A 26 31.20 36.91 -22.54
C LEU A 26 30.84 38.38 -22.28
N ARG A 27 31.47 39.33 -22.96
CA ARG A 27 31.11 40.76 -22.91
C ARG A 27 30.34 41.22 -24.15
N HIS A 28 30.30 40.40 -25.21
CA HIS A 28 29.65 40.77 -26.47
C HIS A 28 28.13 40.51 -26.39
N ARG A 29 27.34 41.60 -26.41
CA ARG A 29 25.88 41.52 -26.19
C ARG A 29 25.15 40.60 -27.16
N GLY A 30 25.46 40.72 -28.45
CA GLY A 30 24.87 39.87 -29.49
C GLY A 30 25.20 38.38 -29.30
N PHE A 31 26.37 38.06 -28.74
CA PHE A 31 26.78 36.69 -28.54
C PHE A 31 26.02 36.04 -27.38
N ILE A 32 25.90 36.71 -26.22
CA ILE A 32 25.18 36.15 -25.07
C ILE A 32 23.68 35.97 -25.38
N LEU A 33 23.06 36.92 -26.07
CA LEU A 33 21.67 36.80 -26.51
C LEU A 33 21.49 35.62 -27.48
N PHE A 34 22.37 35.51 -28.47
CA PHE A 34 22.36 34.40 -29.43
C PHE A 34 22.58 33.05 -28.75
N TYR A 35 23.56 32.96 -27.84
CA TYR A 35 23.82 31.76 -27.03
C TYR A 35 22.60 31.36 -26.22
N THR A 36 21.97 32.32 -25.52
CA THR A 36 20.80 32.04 -24.68
C THR A 36 19.60 31.60 -25.52
N ALA A 37 19.36 32.24 -26.66
CA ALA A 37 18.30 31.88 -27.59
C ALA A 37 18.51 30.47 -28.17
N ILE A 38 19.72 30.14 -28.62
CA ILE A 38 20.06 28.82 -29.15
C ILE A 38 19.96 27.75 -28.05
N CYS A 39 20.52 28.01 -26.87
CA CYS A 39 20.42 27.06 -25.76
C CYS A 39 18.96 26.82 -25.36
N GLY A 40 18.13 27.85 -25.35
CA GLY A 40 16.69 27.73 -25.10
C GLY A 40 15.98 26.89 -26.15
N ALA A 41 16.25 27.15 -27.44
CA ALA A 41 15.65 26.40 -28.55
C ALA A 41 16.10 24.92 -28.57
N LEU A 42 17.39 24.66 -28.36
CA LEU A 42 17.93 23.30 -28.28
C LEU A 42 17.38 22.55 -27.07
N LEU A 43 17.32 23.21 -25.90
CA LEU A 43 16.77 22.61 -24.69
C LEU A 43 15.28 22.33 -24.83
N TYR A 44 14.54 23.22 -25.50
CA TYR A 44 13.12 23.01 -25.83
C TYR A 44 12.93 21.77 -26.71
N GLY A 45 13.62 21.72 -27.87
CA GLY A 45 13.54 20.58 -28.78
C GLY A 45 13.97 19.28 -28.12
N TYR A 46 15.05 19.31 -27.34
CA TYR A 46 15.49 18.16 -26.56
C TYR A 46 14.46 17.72 -25.52
N SER A 47 13.83 18.66 -24.79
CA SER A 47 12.83 18.33 -23.77
C SER A 47 11.62 17.62 -24.37
N GLN A 48 11.11 18.12 -25.50
CA GLN A 48 9.98 17.51 -26.22
C GLN A 48 10.32 16.10 -26.69
N TRP A 49 11.49 15.93 -27.32
CA TRP A 49 11.96 14.64 -27.79
C TRP A 49 12.20 13.65 -26.64
N ALA A 50 13.01 14.04 -25.64
CA ALA A 50 13.41 13.15 -24.55
C ALA A 50 12.21 12.76 -23.67
N PHE A 51 11.33 13.70 -23.34
CA PHE A 51 10.15 13.40 -22.53
C PHE A 51 9.09 12.65 -23.31
N GLY A 52 8.92 12.93 -24.61
CA GLY A 52 8.11 12.13 -25.52
C GLY A 52 8.61 10.68 -25.62
N PHE A 53 9.92 10.49 -25.78
CA PHE A 53 10.55 9.17 -25.80
C PHE A 53 10.31 8.41 -24.50
N ILE A 54 10.49 9.06 -23.33
CA ILE A 54 10.19 8.45 -22.03
C ILE A 54 8.71 8.07 -21.93
N ARG A 55 7.80 8.95 -22.39
CA ARG A 55 6.36 8.70 -22.36
C ARG A 55 5.95 7.48 -23.15
N HIS A 56 6.51 7.29 -24.35
CA HIS A 56 5.95 6.36 -25.31
C HIS A 56 6.82 5.12 -25.58
N GLU A 57 8.14 5.24 -25.48
CA GLU A 57 9.06 4.24 -26.02
C GLU A 57 10.00 3.63 -24.99
N SER A 58 10.41 4.39 -23.97
CA SER A 58 11.44 3.93 -23.04
C SER A 58 11.05 2.64 -22.31
N LYS A 59 12.04 1.75 -22.17
CA LYS A 59 11.96 0.45 -21.51
C LYS A 59 12.92 0.32 -20.31
N SER A 60 13.69 1.37 -20.00
CA SER A 60 14.75 1.33 -19.00
C SER A 60 14.76 2.59 -18.15
N LEU A 61 14.66 2.41 -16.83
CA LEU A 61 14.79 3.52 -15.88
C LEU A 61 16.17 4.16 -15.91
N SER A 62 17.20 3.41 -16.27
CA SER A 62 18.55 3.97 -16.43
C SER A 62 18.59 4.95 -17.60
N THR A 63 17.91 4.62 -18.71
CA THR A 63 17.81 5.52 -19.86
C THR A 63 17.01 6.77 -19.49
N ASP A 64 15.88 6.61 -18.79
CA ASP A 64 15.08 7.75 -18.30
C ASP A 64 15.89 8.65 -17.36
N PHE A 65 16.74 8.07 -16.51
CA PHE A 65 17.62 8.81 -15.61
C PHE A 65 18.63 9.65 -16.40
N TRP A 66 19.31 9.06 -17.39
CA TRP A 66 20.29 9.79 -18.21
C TRP A 66 19.64 10.90 -19.05
N LEU A 67 18.51 10.61 -19.69
CA LEU A 67 17.78 11.59 -20.50
C LEU A 67 17.35 12.81 -19.67
N ARG A 68 16.84 12.59 -18.45
CA ARG A 68 16.49 13.66 -17.51
C ARG A 68 17.72 14.38 -16.97
N SER A 69 18.81 13.67 -16.70
CA SER A 69 20.07 14.27 -16.22
C SER A 69 20.65 15.23 -17.26
N ILE A 70 20.66 14.85 -18.53
CA ILE A 70 21.08 15.72 -19.64
C ILE A 70 20.18 16.96 -19.73
N PHE A 71 18.85 16.80 -19.55
CA PHE A 71 17.93 17.94 -19.50
C PHE A 71 18.28 18.89 -18.35
N TYR A 72 18.51 18.40 -17.12
CA TYR A 72 18.86 19.26 -15.98
C TYR A 72 20.20 19.96 -16.17
N VAL A 73 21.20 19.29 -16.75
CA VAL A 73 22.49 19.92 -17.09
C VAL A 73 22.28 21.02 -18.14
N GLY A 74 21.49 20.75 -19.19
CA GLY A 74 21.13 21.76 -20.19
C GLY A 74 20.38 22.95 -19.60
N LEU A 75 19.47 22.70 -18.65
CA LEU A 75 18.75 23.73 -17.91
C LEU A 75 19.71 24.65 -17.14
N LEU A 76 20.72 24.09 -16.46
CA LEU A 76 21.74 24.89 -15.77
C LEU A 76 22.50 25.80 -16.75
N PHE A 77 22.87 25.30 -17.94
CA PHE A 77 23.53 26.12 -18.96
C PHE A 77 22.63 27.21 -19.53
N PHE A 78 21.35 26.93 -19.72
CA PHE A 78 20.37 27.91 -20.18
C PHE A 78 20.14 29.00 -19.12
N SER A 79 19.93 28.62 -17.86
CA SER A 79 19.79 29.57 -16.75
C SER A 79 21.04 30.41 -16.52
N LEU A 80 22.23 29.84 -16.76
CA LEU A 80 23.48 30.59 -16.77
C LEU A 80 23.48 31.65 -17.87
N GLY A 81 23.02 31.31 -19.08
CA GLY A 81 22.86 32.26 -20.19
C GLY A 81 21.89 33.41 -19.86
N ILE A 82 20.74 33.11 -19.26
CA ILE A 82 19.78 34.12 -18.79
C ILE A 82 20.43 35.05 -17.76
N SER A 83 21.17 34.49 -16.80
CA SER A 83 21.81 35.26 -15.73
C SER A 83 22.93 36.15 -16.25
N LEU A 84 23.71 35.66 -17.21
CA LEU A 84 24.73 36.45 -17.92
C LEU A 84 24.10 37.56 -18.76
N THR A 85 22.95 37.29 -19.38
CA THR A 85 22.17 38.30 -20.09
C THR A 85 21.71 39.38 -19.11
N PHE A 86 21.13 39.01 -17.97
CA PHE A 86 20.72 39.96 -16.95
C PHE A 86 21.90 40.78 -16.41
N ASP A 87 23.03 40.14 -16.09
CA ASP A 87 24.23 40.83 -15.61
C ASP A 87 24.77 41.83 -16.63
N LEU A 88 24.74 41.49 -17.92
CA LEU A 88 25.17 42.35 -19.01
C LEU A 88 24.27 43.59 -19.20
N PHE A 89 22.95 43.43 -19.06
CA PHE A 89 21.98 44.50 -19.32
C PHE A 89 21.66 45.36 -18.09
N VAL A 90 21.58 44.77 -16.90
CA VAL A 90 21.19 45.45 -15.66
C VAL A 90 22.40 45.85 -14.84
N ASN A 91 23.40 44.97 -14.75
CA ASN A 91 24.58 45.16 -13.91
C ASN A 91 25.84 45.54 -14.70
N TYR A 92 25.72 45.83 -16.00
CA TYR A 92 26.84 46.22 -16.88
C TYR A 92 28.05 45.27 -16.82
N SER A 93 27.79 43.96 -16.78
CA SER A 93 28.81 42.89 -16.74
C SER A 93 29.65 42.85 -15.45
N ARG A 94 29.13 43.32 -14.32
CA ARG A 94 29.85 43.34 -13.03
C ARG A 94 30.30 41.94 -12.59
N PHE A 95 29.49 40.90 -12.76
CA PHE A 95 29.89 39.53 -12.42
C PHE A 95 31.01 39.03 -13.32
N VAL A 96 30.88 39.21 -14.65
CA VAL A 96 31.91 38.79 -15.62
C VAL A 96 33.24 39.52 -15.38
N ASN A 97 33.21 40.83 -15.10
CA ASN A 97 34.40 41.61 -14.79
C ASN A 97 35.07 41.14 -13.49
N HIS A 98 34.28 40.81 -12.46
CA HIS A 98 34.80 40.26 -11.21
C HIS A 98 35.41 38.86 -11.39
N PHE A 99 34.71 37.96 -12.08
CA PHE A 99 35.12 36.57 -12.25
C PHE A 99 36.44 36.43 -13.04
N PHE A 100 36.65 37.28 -14.06
CA PHE A 100 37.87 37.27 -14.87
C PHE A 100 38.96 38.24 -14.38
N GLY A 101 38.73 38.99 -13.30
CA GLY A 101 39.70 39.92 -12.73
C GLY A 101 40.00 41.14 -13.61
N ALA A 102 39.07 41.54 -14.48
CA ALA A 102 39.27 42.68 -15.36
C ALA A 102 39.15 44.00 -14.57
N LYS A 103 40.19 44.85 -14.61
CA LYS A 103 40.16 46.19 -14.03
C LYS A 103 39.02 46.99 -14.68
N THR A 104 38.06 47.43 -13.88
CA THR A 104 37.05 48.41 -14.27
C THR A 104 37.76 49.68 -14.74
N ARG A 105 37.32 50.27 -15.87
CA ARG A 105 37.92 51.45 -16.50
C ARG A 105 38.25 52.51 -15.43
N GLU A 106 39.51 52.96 -15.42
CA GLU A 106 39.97 54.12 -14.66
C GLU A 106 39.10 55.33 -15.04
N GLY A 107 38.38 55.89 -14.06
CA GLY A 107 37.51 57.04 -14.27
C GLY A 107 36.48 57.33 -13.17
N ASP A 108 35.98 56.34 -12.43
CA ASP A 108 34.99 56.57 -11.37
C ASP A 108 35.65 56.65 -9.98
N THR A 109 35.90 57.87 -9.51
CA THR A 109 36.57 58.23 -8.24
C THR A 109 35.76 57.97 -6.96
N SER A 110 34.82 57.03 -6.96
CA SER A 110 34.27 56.46 -5.73
C SER A 110 33.73 55.05 -5.99
N PHE A 111 34.63 54.12 -6.30
CA PHE A 111 34.26 52.74 -6.55
C PHE A 111 33.91 52.01 -5.24
N ASN A 112 32.63 52.06 -4.87
CA ASN A 112 32.11 51.47 -3.65
C ASN A 112 32.18 49.94 -3.76
N THR A 113 33.10 49.30 -3.02
CA THR A 113 33.28 47.82 -3.01
C THR A 113 32.01 47.06 -2.61
N SER A 114 31.05 47.73 -1.97
CA SER A 114 29.71 47.21 -1.68
C SER A 114 28.88 46.94 -2.94
N LEU A 115 29.05 47.74 -4.02
CA LEU A 115 28.36 47.53 -5.31
C LEU A 115 28.87 46.30 -6.06
N LEU A 116 30.15 45.94 -5.91
CA LEU A 116 30.72 44.69 -6.44
C LEU A 116 30.16 43.46 -5.71
N ARG A 117 30.10 43.51 -4.38
CA ARG A 117 29.53 42.41 -3.56
C ARG A 117 28.02 42.24 -3.80
N GLY A 118 27.29 43.36 -3.95
CA GLY A 118 25.88 43.36 -4.31
C GLY A 118 25.60 42.75 -5.69
N GLY A 119 26.41 43.09 -6.71
CA GLY A 119 26.26 42.56 -8.06
C GLY A 119 26.50 41.05 -8.17
N GLN A 120 27.40 40.49 -7.36
CA GLN A 120 27.63 39.04 -7.29
C GLN A 120 26.47 38.30 -6.63
N ALA A 121 25.99 38.80 -5.48
CA ALA A 121 24.83 38.21 -4.80
C ALA A 121 23.60 38.24 -5.72
N GLN A 122 23.38 39.34 -6.43
CA GLN A 122 22.32 39.47 -7.43
C GLN A 122 22.46 38.45 -8.56
N PHE A 123 23.67 38.20 -9.09
CA PHE A 123 23.87 37.18 -10.12
C PHE A 123 23.42 35.79 -9.64
N TYR A 124 23.84 35.38 -8.45
CA TYR A 124 23.45 34.08 -7.90
C TYR A 124 21.95 33.99 -7.62
N ILE A 125 21.33 35.07 -7.13
CA ILE A 125 19.87 35.13 -6.92
C ILE A 125 19.14 35.00 -8.27
N ILE A 126 19.56 35.76 -9.27
CA ILE A 126 18.96 35.71 -10.62
C ILE A 126 19.17 34.34 -11.26
N PHE A 127 20.32 33.70 -11.05
CA PHE A 127 20.57 32.34 -11.50
C PHE A 127 19.63 31.32 -10.86
N LEU A 128 19.44 31.39 -9.54
CA LEU A 128 18.49 30.53 -8.84
C LEU A 128 17.04 30.76 -9.31
N LEU A 129 16.64 32.02 -9.49
CA LEU A 129 15.33 32.37 -10.04
C LEU A 129 15.19 31.86 -11.49
N ALA A 130 16.21 32.04 -12.33
CA ALA A 130 16.22 31.58 -13.70
C ALA A 130 16.11 30.05 -13.78
N ILE A 131 16.77 29.30 -12.89
CA ILE A 131 16.60 27.84 -12.78
C ILE A 131 15.15 27.52 -12.42
N GLY A 132 14.61 28.12 -11.36
CA GLY A 132 13.25 27.84 -10.88
C GLY A 132 12.18 28.13 -11.92
N PHE A 133 12.21 29.31 -12.53
CA PHE A 133 11.26 29.72 -13.55
C PHE A 133 11.42 28.93 -14.86
N SER A 134 12.66 28.66 -15.29
CA SER A 134 12.89 27.86 -16.51
C SER A 134 12.43 26.41 -16.29
N TRP A 135 12.73 25.82 -15.13
CA TRP A 135 12.26 24.48 -14.78
C TRP A 135 10.73 24.41 -14.84
N TRP A 136 10.05 25.36 -14.19
CA TRP A 136 8.59 25.42 -14.18
C TRP A 136 8.02 25.64 -15.59
N GLY A 137 8.62 26.54 -16.37
CA GLY A 137 8.21 26.81 -17.76
C GLY A 137 8.34 25.58 -18.65
N PHE A 138 9.50 24.91 -18.64
CA PHE A 138 9.70 23.68 -19.41
C PHE A 138 8.82 22.54 -18.93
N ASP A 139 8.60 22.38 -17.62
CA ASP A 139 7.70 21.35 -17.11
C ASP A 139 6.26 21.59 -17.59
N ARG A 140 5.78 22.84 -17.55
CA ARG A 140 4.43 23.21 -17.98
C ARG A 140 4.20 23.01 -19.48
N ILE A 141 5.18 23.36 -20.31
CA ILE A 141 5.10 23.14 -21.77
C ILE A 141 5.19 21.64 -22.13
N ASN A 142 5.74 20.83 -21.23
CA ASN A 142 5.74 19.37 -21.36
C ASN A 142 4.64 18.73 -20.49
N ASP A 143 3.46 19.35 -20.37
CA ASP A 143 2.29 18.83 -19.65
C ASP A 143 2.57 18.35 -18.21
N SER A 144 3.37 19.10 -17.46
CA SER A 144 3.79 18.74 -16.10
C SER A 144 4.47 17.36 -16.03
N PHE A 145 5.38 17.11 -16.98
CA PHE A 145 6.08 15.84 -17.16
C PHE A 145 6.63 15.27 -15.85
N HIS A 146 7.20 16.09 -14.96
CA HIS A 146 7.82 15.60 -13.73
C HIS A 146 6.81 15.02 -12.74
N ALA A 147 5.66 15.70 -12.58
CA ALA A 147 4.55 15.22 -11.76
C ALA A 147 3.97 13.93 -12.34
N TRP A 148 3.78 13.88 -13.66
CA TRP A 148 3.35 12.67 -14.35
C TRP A 148 4.36 11.53 -14.21
N TYR A 149 5.66 11.79 -14.40
CA TYR A 149 6.70 10.76 -14.40
C TYR A 149 6.86 10.09 -13.04
N LYS A 150 6.80 10.87 -11.96
CA LYS A 150 6.88 10.38 -10.59
C LYS A 150 5.71 9.45 -10.25
N THR A 151 4.51 9.80 -10.68
CA THR A 151 3.28 9.08 -10.35
C THR A 151 3.03 7.89 -11.29
N TYR A 152 3.25 8.09 -12.59
CA TYR A 152 2.87 7.14 -13.64
C TYR A 152 4.07 6.72 -14.49
N GLY A 153 4.85 7.69 -14.99
CA GLY A 153 5.79 7.45 -16.09
C GLY A 153 6.85 6.40 -15.81
N GLN A 154 7.48 6.41 -14.64
CA GLN A 154 8.46 5.38 -14.29
C GLN A 154 7.87 3.95 -14.31
N TYR A 155 6.59 3.79 -13.99
CA TYR A 155 5.93 2.49 -14.01
C TYR A 155 5.50 2.10 -15.42
N TYR A 156 5.08 3.05 -16.26
CA TYR A 156 4.88 2.79 -17.69
C TYR A 156 6.19 2.39 -18.39
N THR A 157 7.33 3.00 -18.05
CA THR A 157 8.65 2.53 -18.52
C THR A 157 8.90 1.09 -18.08
N ARG A 158 8.68 0.79 -16.79
CA ARG A 158 8.84 -0.58 -16.26
C ARG A 158 7.92 -1.61 -16.91
N LEU A 159 6.68 -1.24 -17.29
CA LEU A 159 5.77 -2.12 -18.02
C LEU A 159 6.34 -2.56 -19.38
N ARG A 160 7.19 -1.75 -20.00
CA ARG A 160 7.86 -2.07 -21.27
C ARG A 160 9.22 -2.74 -21.08
N SER A 161 9.70 -2.88 -19.83
CA SER A 161 10.95 -3.57 -19.50
C SER A 161 10.90 -5.04 -19.95
N PRO A 162 12.01 -5.60 -20.46
CA PRO A 162 12.08 -7.03 -20.75
C PRO A 162 12.00 -7.91 -19.49
N ARG A 163 12.29 -7.36 -18.30
CA ARG A 163 12.26 -8.09 -17.03
C ARG A 163 10.84 -8.20 -16.47
N GLU A 164 10.40 -9.41 -16.18
CA GLU A 164 9.06 -9.66 -15.65
C GLU A 164 8.84 -9.01 -14.28
N ASP A 165 9.83 -9.08 -13.38
CA ASP A 165 9.75 -8.45 -12.05
C ASP A 165 9.47 -6.94 -12.09
N ASP A 166 10.05 -6.24 -13.08
CA ASP A 166 9.80 -4.81 -13.27
C ASP A 166 8.35 -4.57 -13.69
N ARG A 167 7.83 -5.41 -14.60
CA ARG A 167 6.44 -5.34 -15.07
C ARG A 167 5.46 -5.68 -13.95
N ILE A 168 5.73 -6.70 -13.15
CA ILE A 168 4.93 -7.08 -11.98
C ILE A 168 4.84 -5.92 -10.98
N LYS A 169 5.98 -5.31 -10.61
CA LYS A 169 6.00 -4.14 -9.71
C LYS A 169 5.24 -2.94 -10.30
N ALA A 170 5.30 -2.75 -11.61
CA ALA A 170 4.58 -1.69 -12.28
C ALA A 170 3.07 -1.93 -12.30
N ILE A 171 2.62 -3.15 -12.59
CA ILE A 171 1.20 -3.54 -12.50
C ILE A 171 0.71 -3.30 -11.07
N ALA A 172 1.45 -3.77 -10.06
CA ALA A 172 1.11 -3.60 -8.66
C ALA A 172 0.93 -2.13 -8.26
N HIS A 173 1.85 -1.26 -8.68
CA HIS A 173 1.71 0.17 -8.37
C HIS A 173 0.56 0.83 -9.14
N LEU A 174 0.50 0.65 -10.46
CA LEU A 174 -0.48 1.31 -11.31
C LEU A 174 -1.91 0.88 -10.97
N ALA A 175 -2.12 -0.37 -10.56
CA ALA A 175 -3.43 -0.88 -10.16
C ALA A 175 -4.02 -0.19 -8.91
N THR A 176 -3.18 0.40 -8.05
CA THR A 176 -3.65 1.25 -6.94
C THR A 176 -4.22 2.59 -7.40
N ILE A 177 -3.99 2.96 -8.66
CA ILE A 177 -4.45 4.21 -9.25
C ILE A 177 -5.68 3.93 -10.11
N HIS A 178 -6.85 4.25 -9.57
CA HIS A 178 -8.14 3.94 -10.18
C HIS A 178 -8.49 4.86 -11.34
N ASN A 179 -8.04 4.51 -12.55
CA ASN A 179 -8.36 5.26 -13.77
C ASN A 179 -8.60 4.34 -14.99
N LYS A 180 -9.11 4.91 -16.09
CA LYS A 180 -9.44 4.16 -17.32
C LYS A 180 -8.23 3.47 -17.97
N GLN A 181 -7.05 4.09 -17.92
CA GLN A 181 -5.82 3.52 -18.49
C GLN A 181 -5.36 2.29 -17.70
N THR A 182 -5.45 2.36 -16.37
CA THR A 182 -5.20 1.23 -15.47
C THR A 182 -6.20 0.10 -15.70
N ALA A 183 -7.49 0.40 -15.93
CA ALA A 183 -8.48 -0.62 -16.26
C ALA A 183 -8.11 -1.39 -17.55
N ALA A 184 -7.70 -0.66 -18.59
CA ALA A 184 -7.24 -1.25 -19.85
C ALA A 184 -5.95 -2.07 -19.67
N LEU A 185 -5.01 -1.58 -18.85
CA LEU A 185 -3.80 -2.31 -18.47
C LEU A 185 -4.17 -3.63 -17.78
N LEU A 186 -5.01 -3.58 -16.74
CA LEU A 186 -5.43 -4.77 -15.99
C LEU A 186 -6.11 -5.78 -16.92
N LYS A 187 -7.07 -5.35 -17.76
CA LYS A 187 -7.65 -6.21 -18.82
C LYS A 187 -6.57 -6.91 -19.63
N SER A 188 -5.64 -6.14 -20.20
CA SER A 188 -4.61 -6.67 -21.10
C SER A 188 -3.72 -7.71 -20.40
N LYS A 189 -3.41 -7.49 -19.10
CA LYS A 189 -2.54 -8.36 -18.32
C LYS A 189 -3.27 -9.59 -17.78
N ILE A 190 -4.54 -9.47 -17.40
CA ILE A 190 -5.37 -10.60 -16.99
C ILE A 190 -5.54 -11.61 -18.13
N ILE A 191 -5.80 -11.12 -19.36
CA ILE A 191 -6.09 -11.98 -20.52
C ILE A 191 -4.78 -12.47 -21.18
N GLY A 192 -3.85 -11.55 -21.47
CA GLY A 192 -2.69 -11.79 -22.33
C GLY A 192 -1.33 -11.72 -21.63
N GLY A 193 -1.27 -11.50 -20.32
CA GLY A 193 -0.01 -11.44 -19.58
C GLY A 193 0.71 -12.79 -19.44
N THR A 194 1.97 -12.72 -19.04
CA THR A 194 2.70 -13.88 -18.49
C THR A 194 2.00 -14.42 -17.23
N PRO A 195 2.24 -15.68 -16.78
CA PRO A 195 1.61 -16.22 -15.59
C PRO A 195 1.78 -15.34 -14.33
N GLY A 196 2.96 -14.75 -14.12
CA GLY A 196 3.20 -13.83 -13.01
C GLY A 196 2.42 -12.53 -13.15
N GLU A 197 2.46 -11.89 -14.33
CA GLU A 197 1.68 -10.68 -14.60
C GLU A 197 0.17 -10.90 -14.46
N LYS A 198 -0.35 -12.04 -14.94
CA LYS A 198 -1.76 -12.44 -14.79
C LYS A 198 -2.13 -12.51 -13.33
N LEU A 199 -1.36 -13.27 -12.55
CA LEU A 199 -1.62 -13.46 -11.14
C LEU A 199 -1.59 -12.14 -10.37
N THR A 200 -0.61 -11.28 -10.64
CA THR A 200 -0.51 -9.95 -10.03
C THR A 200 -1.67 -9.06 -10.46
N ALA A 201 -2.01 -9.00 -11.75
CA ALA A 201 -3.10 -8.16 -12.23
C ALA A 201 -4.46 -8.59 -11.63
N ILE A 202 -4.73 -9.89 -11.59
CA ILE A 202 -5.91 -10.48 -10.98
C ILE A 202 -5.98 -10.11 -9.49
N TRP A 203 -4.91 -10.38 -8.74
CA TRP A 203 -4.89 -10.10 -7.30
C TRP A 203 -5.04 -8.60 -7.02
N MET A 204 -4.35 -7.73 -7.77
CA MET A 204 -4.46 -6.29 -7.59
C MET A 204 -5.84 -5.73 -7.90
N ALA A 205 -6.54 -6.28 -8.90
CA ALA A 205 -7.93 -5.93 -9.18
C ALA A 205 -8.83 -6.23 -7.96
N GLY A 206 -8.60 -7.37 -7.32
CA GLY A 206 -9.28 -7.76 -6.07
C GLY A 206 -8.89 -6.92 -4.86
N LYS A 207 -7.60 -6.63 -4.69
CA LYS A 207 -7.07 -5.91 -3.53
C LYS A 207 -7.47 -4.44 -3.49
N SER A 208 -7.54 -3.80 -4.66
CA SER A 208 -7.84 -2.38 -4.79
C SER A 208 -9.34 -2.13 -4.97
N ASP A 209 -10.17 -3.18 -4.86
CA ASP A 209 -11.62 -3.13 -5.09
C ASP A 209 -11.98 -2.47 -6.44
N PHE A 210 -11.23 -2.84 -7.50
CA PHE A 210 -11.30 -2.20 -8.81
C PHE A 210 -12.56 -2.64 -9.58
N ASN A 211 -13.69 -2.00 -9.26
CA ASN A 211 -15.02 -2.32 -9.80
C ASN A 211 -15.28 -1.67 -11.18
N SER A 212 -14.48 -2.05 -12.18
CA SER A 212 -14.71 -1.67 -13.58
C SER A 212 -15.34 -2.83 -14.34
N PRO A 213 -16.42 -2.60 -15.12
CA PRO A 213 -17.07 -3.67 -15.90
C PRO A 213 -16.09 -4.46 -16.78
N ILE A 214 -15.17 -3.76 -17.43
CA ILE A 214 -14.16 -4.36 -18.30
C ILE A 214 -13.20 -5.28 -17.52
N VAL A 215 -12.83 -4.90 -16.30
CA VAL A 215 -11.96 -5.70 -15.45
C VAL A 215 -12.72 -6.92 -14.91
N ILE A 216 -13.98 -6.75 -14.51
CA ILE A 216 -14.84 -7.86 -14.06
C ILE A 216 -15.04 -8.87 -15.19
N GLU A 217 -15.38 -8.44 -16.40
CA GLU A 217 -15.48 -9.31 -17.58
C GLU A 217 -14.18 -10.08 -17.83
N SER A 218 -13.03 -9.41 -17.68
CA SER A 218 -11.71 -10.05 -17.83
C SER A 218 -11.44 -11.09 -16.74
N LEU A 219 -11.87 -10.83 -15.51
CA LEU A 219 -11.78 -11.79 -14.40
C LEU A 219 -12.71 -12.99 -14.63
N GLU A 220 -13.93 -12.76 -15.11
CA GLU A 220 -14.87 -13.84 -15.45
C GLU A 220 -14.35 -14.72 -16.60
N GLU A 221 -13.65 -14.13 -17.56
CA GLU A 221 -12.94 -14.88 -18.60
C GLU A 221 -11.78 -15.69 -17.99
N ALA A 222 -10.95 -15.06 -17.15
CA ALA A 222 -9.83 -15.71 -16.47
C ALA A 222 -10.27 -16.87 -15.56
N MET A 223 -11.49 -16.83 -15.03
CA MET A 223 -12.06 -17.90 -14.20
C MET A 223 -12.16 -19.24 -14.96
N LYS A 224 -12.24 -19.21 -16.29
CA LYS A 224 -12.30 -20.40 -17.15
C LYS A 224 -10.95 -21.11 -17.31
N THR A 225 -9.86 -20.56 -16.76
CA THR A 225 -8.54 -21.18 -16.83
C THR A 225 -8.49 -22.51 -16.07
N THR A 226 -7.64 -23.42 -16.54
CA THR A 226 -7.30 -24.67 -15.84
C THR A 226 -6.12 -24.50 -14.88
N VAL A 227 -5.42 -23.36 -14.92
CA VAL A 227 -4.27 -23.08 -14.06
C VAL A 227 -4.75 -22.72 -12.65
N ARG A 228 -4.65 -23.68 -11.73
CA ARG A 228 -5.25 -23.59 -10.38
C ARG A 228 -4.89 -22.32 -9.59
N PRO A 229 -3.62 -21.85 -9.51
CA PRO A 229 -3.31 -20.60 -8.80
C PRO A 229 -4.00 -19.36 -9.39
N ILE A 230 -4.10 -19.29 -10.71
CA ILE A 230 -4.76 -18.18 -11.42
C ILE A 230 -6.28 -18.26 -11.18
N LYS A 231 -6.84 -19.48 -11.22
CA LYS A 231 -8.26 -19.72 -10.97
C LYS A 231 -8.66 -19.32 -9.55
N GLU A 232 -7.92 -19.79 -8.54
CA GLU A 232 -8.20 -19.45 -7.14
C GLU A 232 -8.03 -17.96 -6.84
N ALA A 233 -6.97 -17.32 -7.38
CA ALA A 233 -6.78 -15.88 -7.26
C ALA A 233 -7.92 -15.10 -7.94
N THR A 234 -8.39 -15.57 -9.09
CA THR A 234 -9.52 -14.96 -9.82
C THR A 234 -10.80 -15.04 -9.00
N LEU A 235 -11.11 -16.20 -8.44
CA LEU A 235 -12.28 -16.40 -7.59
C LEU A 235 -12.19 -15.50 -6.34
N LEU A 236 -11.01 -15.38 -5.73
CA LEU A 236 -10.81 -14.48 -4.59
C LEU A 236 -11.06 -13.03 -4.97
N SER A 237 -10.48 -12.58 -6.09
CA SER A 237 -10.63 -11.21 -6.57
C SER A 237 -12.07 -10.86 -6.94
N LEU A 238 -12.76 -11.74 -7.68
CA LEU A 238 -14.18 -11.60 -7.98
C LEU A 238 -15.01 -11.50 -6.68
N SER A 239 -14.69 -12.33 -5.70
CA SER A 239 -15.41 -12.35 -4.42
C SER A 239 -15.22 -11.10 -3.56
N ARG A 240 -14.16 -10.32 -3.82
CA ARG A 240 -13.90 -9.04 -3.15
C ARG A 240 -14.55 -7.86 -3.87
N VAL A 241 -14.51 -7.86 -5.20
CA VAL A 241 -14.93 -6.72 -6.03
C VAL A 241 -16.44 -6.71 -6.28
N VAL A 242 -17.07 -7.88 -6.37
CA VAL A 242 -18.47 -8.00 -6.80
C VAL A 242 -19.41 -8.14 -5.60
N SER A 243 -20.34 -7.19 -5.44
CA SER A 243 -21.35 -7.24 -4.37
C SER A 243 -22.37 -8.37 -4.56
N ASN A 244 -22.70 -8.70 -5.82
CA ASN A 244 -23.66 -9.75 -6.20
C ASN A 244 -22.99 -10.70 -7.20
N PRO A 245 -22.33 -11.78 -6.75
CA PRO A 245 -21.61 -12.70 -7.63
C PRO A 245 -22.57 -13.39 -8.60
N LYS A 246 -22.10 -13.69 -9.81
CA LYS A 246 -22.84 -14.54 -10.76
C LYS A 246 -22.95 -15.97 -10.21
N ILE A 247 -24.04 -16.65 -10.58
CA ILE A 247 -24.28 -18.07 -10.23
C ILE A 247 -23.11 -18.96 -10.70
N SER A 248 -22.49 -18.65 -11.84
CA SER A 248 -21.32 -19.37 -12.34
C SER A 248 -20.12 -19.31 -11.38
N THR A 249 -19.86 -18.14 -10.79
CA THR A 249 -18.79 -17.97 -9.79
C THR A 249 -19.08 -18.78 -8.53
N LEU A 250 -20.32 -18.76 -8.04
CA LEU A 250 -20.74 -19.55 -6.89
C LEU A 250 -20.54 -21.05 -7.13
N ARG A 251 -21.01 -21.55 -8.27
CA ARG A 251 -20.88 -22.96 -8.66
C ARG A 251 -19.42 -23.39 -8.80
N GLU A 252 -18.56 -22.53 -9.32
CA GLU A 252 -17.14 -22.83 -9.48
C GLU A 252 -16.43 -22.96 -8.13
N ILE A 253 -16.69 -22.03 -7.20
CA ILE A 253 -16.19 -22.14 -5.82
C ILE A 253 -16.71 -23.42 -5.15
N GLU A 254 -18.01 -23.70 -5.30
CA GLU A 254 -18.65 -24.90 -4.76
C GLU A 254 -18.00 -26.18 -5.31
N ALA A 255 -17.73 -26.24 -6.62
CA ALA A 255 -17.12 -27.38 -7.27
C ALA A 255 -15.70 -27.68 -6.73
N LEU A 256 -14.86 -26.64 -6.60
CA LEU A 256 -13.49 -26.80 -6.07
C LEU A 256 -13.48 -27.16 -4.57
N LEU A 257 -14.43 -26.64 -3.80
CA LEU A 257 -14.61 -27.02 -2.40
C LEU A 257 -15.09 -28.47 -2.27
N LYS A 258 -16.03 -28.91 -3.12
CA LYS A 258 -16.48 -30.31 -3.20
C LYS A 258 -15.37 -31.26 -3.65
N GLU A 259 -14.51 -30.85 -4.59
CA GLU A 259 -13.32 -31.62 -4.97
C GLU A 259 -12.40 -31.85 -3.75
N SER A 260 -12.20 -30.81 -2.94
CA SER A 260 -11.39 -30.89 -1.72
C SER A 260 -12.03 -31.84 -0.69
N LEU A 261 -13.35 -31.72 -0.49
CA LEU A 261 -14.13 -32.61 0.38
C LEU A 261 -14.04 -34.07 -0.07
N ASN A 262 -14.29 -34.36 -1.35
CA ASN A 262 -14.30 -35.71 -1.92
C ASN A 262 -12.92 -36.36 -1.89
N SER A 263 -11.85 -35.57 -2.04
CA SER A 263 -10.48 -36.06 -1.94
C SER A 263 -9.97 -36.19 -0.49
N GLY A 264 -10.76 -35.75 0.50
CA GLY A 264 -10.36 -35.70 1.91
C GLY A 264 -9.23 -34.73 2.20
N LYS A 265 -8.90 -33.83 1.26
CA LYS A 265 -7.79 -32.87 1.39
C LYS A 265 -8.33 -31.52 1.86
N ALA A 266 -7.56 -30.85 2.72
CA ALA A 266 -7.87 -29.49 3.14
C ALA A 266 -7.89 -28.56 1.91
N PRO A 267 -8.97 -27.78 1.70
CA PRO A 267 -9.00 -26.79 0.64
C PRO A 267 -7.95 -25.69 0.90
N HIS A 268 -7.42 -25.13 -0.18
CA HIS A 268 -6.47 -24.04 -0.08
C HIS A 268 -7.13 -22.81 0.60
N PRO A 269 -6.47 -22.11 1.55
CA PRO A 269 -7.09 -21.01 2.29
C PRO A 269 -7.66 -19.91 1.41
N THR A 270 -7.02 -19.59 0.28
CA THR A 270 -7.52 -18.62 -0.71
C THR A 270 -8.93 -18.95 -1.17
N LEU A 271 -9.20 -20.23 -1.48
CA LEU A 271 -10.52 -20.69 -1.92
C LEU A 271 -11.57 -20.57 -0.82
N LEU A 272 -11.22 -20.92 0.42
CA LEU A 272 -12.10 -20.74 1.57
C LEU A 272 -12.43 -19.25 1.81
N PHE A 273 -11.44 -18.37 1.66
CA PHE A 273 -11.65 -16.92 1.76
C PHE A 273 -12.52 -16.37 0.62
N SER A 274 -12.38 -16.88 -0.60
CA SER A 274 -13.30 -16.55 -1.71
C SER A 274 -14.74 -16.82 -1.30
N ALA A 275 -15.03 -18.03 -0.81
CA ALA A 275 -16.37 -18.39 -0.35
C ALA A 275 -16.83 -17.54 0.84
N ALA A 276 -15.94 -17.25 1.80
CA ALA A 276 -16.23 -16.44 2.98
C ALA A 276 -16.56 -14.97 2.64
N PHE A 277 -15.90 -14.38 1.64
CA PHE A 277 -16.15 -13.00 1.23
C PHE A 277 -17.50 -12.82 0.55
N LEU A 278 -18.01 -13.84 -0.13
CA LEU A 278 -19.35 -13.80 -0.73
C LEU A 278 -20.47 -13.85 0.32
N ARG A 279 -20.19 -14.35 1.53
CA ARG A 279 -21.15 -14.40 2.67
C ARG A 279 -22.49 -15.08 2.34
N SER A 280 -22.46 -15.97 1.36
CA SER A 280 -23.65 -16.58 0.76
C SER A 280 -24.13 -17.78 1.59
N PRO A 281 -25.43 -17.86 1.96
CA PRO A 281 -25.98 -18.96 2.75
C PRO A 281 -26.06 -20.30 2.01
N GLU A 282 -25.89 -20.28 0.68
CA GLU A 282 -25.80 -21.47 -0.17
C GLU A 282 -24.58 -22.33 0.18
N PHE A 283 -23.47 -21.72 0.61
CA PHE A 283 -22.28 -22.47 1.01
C PHE A 283 -22.36 -23.10 2.40
N LEU A 284 -23.37 -22.76 3.22
CA LEU A 284 -23.40 -23.19 4.62
C LEU A 284 -23.38 -24.71 4.80
N ASP A 285 -24.15 -25.44 4.00
CA ASP A 285 -24.21 -26.89 4.09
C ASP A 285 -22.86 -27.52 3.74
N LEU A 286 -22.21 -27.03 2.68
CA LEU A 286 -20.87 -27.44 2.30
C LEU A 286 -19.81 -27.05 3.36
N PHE A 287 -19.94 -25.89 4.00
CA PHE A 287 -19.06 -25.51 5.10
C PHE A 287 -19.19 -26.48 6.28
N PHE A 288 -20.41 -26.89 6.63
CA PHE A 288 -20.63 -27.90 7.66
C PHE A 288 -19.99 -29.25 7.31
N ASP A 289 -20.08 -29.68 6.06
CA ASP A 289 -19.41 -30.91 5.61
C ASP A 289 -17.88 -30.76 5.68
N LEU A 290 -17.33 -29.62 5.29
CA LEU A 290 -15.89 -29.35 5.36
C LEU A 290 -15.34 -29.29 6.79
N PHE A 291 -16.16 -29.00 7.81
CA PHE A 291 -15.71 -29.08 9.21
C PHE A 291 -15.32 -30.49 9.64
N THR A 292 -15.81 -31.53 8.95
CA THR A 292 -15.44 -32.93 9.20
C THR A 292 -13.97 -33.20 8.89
N ILE A 293 -13.37 -32.43 7.97
CA ILE A 293 -11.94 -32.49 7.66
C ILE A 293 -11.16 -32.11 8.92
N ASN A 294 -10.24 -32.98 9.35
CA ASN A 294 -9.45 -32.78 10.55
C ASN A 294 -8.22 -31.88 10.29
N ASP A 295 -8.44 -30.70 9.74
CA ASP A 295 -7.42 -29.66 9.55
C ASP A 295 -7.77 -28.41 10.36
N GLU A 296 -6.84 -27.97 11.20
CA GLU A 296 -7.07 -26.83 12.10
C GLU A 296 -7.26 -25.53 11.32
N THR A 297 -6.48 -25.33 10.25
CA THR A 297 -6.52 -24.11 9.44
C THR A 297 -7.87 -23.98 8.73
N THR A 298 -8.33 -25.07 8.10
CA THR A 298 -9.65 -25.15 7.46
C THR A 298 -10.75 -24.83 8.47
N ARG A 299 -10.74 -25.45 9.66
CA ARG A 299 -11.74 -25.19 10.71
C ARG A 299 -11.73 -23.74 11.20
N VAL A 300 -10.55 -23.15 11.35
CA VAL A 300 -10.39 -21.74 11.75
C VAL A 300 -10.97 -20.79 10.68
N VAL A 301 -10.65 -21.00 9.40
CA VAL A 301 -11.17 -20.18 8.30
C VAL A 301 -12.67 -20.42 8.07
N LEU A 302 -13.16 -21.65 8.19
CA LEU A 302 -14.59 -21.96 8.12
C LEU A 302 -15.36 -21.31 9.27
N THR A 303 -14.78 -21.27 10.47
CA THR A 303 -15.39 -20.56 11.62
C THR A 303 -15.55 -19.08 11.30
N TYR A 304 -14.56 -18.46 10.67
CA TYR A 304 -14.71 -17.10 10.14
C TYR A 304 -15.84 -17.05 9.10
N ALA A 305 -15.84 -17.95 8.10
CA ALA A 305 -16.84 -17.94 7.03
C ALA A 305 -18.29 -18.03 7.54
N ILE A 306 -18.61 -19.00 8.40
CA ILE A 306 -19.99 -19.23 8.89
C ILE A 306 -20.51 -18.06 9.74
N VAL A 307 -19.64 -17.36 10.45
CA VAL A 307 -20.02 -16.24 11.32
C VAL A 307 -20.50 -15.05 10.49
N TRP A 308 -19.94 -14.87 9.30
CA TRP A 308 -20.22 -13.73 8.41
C TRP A 308 -21.31 -13.99 7.38
N VAL A 309 -21.89 -15.19 7.33
CA VAL A 309 -23.00 -15.48 6.42
C VAL A 309 -24.18 -14.57 6.72
N LYS A 310 -24.73 -13.98 5.66
CA LYS A 310 -25.94 -13.13 5.72
C LYS A 310 -27.16 -13.91 5.24
N GLY A 311 -28.33 -13.63 5.81
CA GLY A 311 -29.59 -14.23 5.37
C GLY A 311 -29.76 -15.72 5.70
N ALA A 312 -29.04 -16.23 6.71
CA ALA A 312 -29.27 -17.59 7.20
C ALA A 312 -30.67 -17.73 7.80
N THR A 313 -31.36 -18.83 7.50
CA THR A 313 -32.64 -19.15 8.13
C THR A 313 -32.43 -19.44 9.62
N PRO A 314 -33.45 -19.31 10.49
CA PRO A 314 -33.31 -19.62 11.93
C PRO A 314 -32.78 -21.04 12.20
N GLN A 315 -33.13 -22.02 11.35
CA GLN A 315 -32.61 -23.38 11.44
C GLN A 315 -31.11 -23.45 11.13
N LYS A 316 -30.67 -22.77 10.06
CA LYS A 316 -29.25 -22.68 9.70
C LYS A 316 -28.44 -21.93 10.76
N GLU A 317 -29.01 -20.88 11.35
CA GLU A 317 -28.39 -20.13 12.44
C GLU A 317 -28.15 -21.01 13.68
N ARG A 318 -29.11 -21.86 14.06
CA ARG A 318 -28.93 -22.85 15.13
C ARG A 318 -27.80 -23.84 14.81
N ARG A 319 -27.65 -24.26 13.55
CA ARG A 319 -26.53 -25.13 13.14
C ARG A 319 -25.18 -24.42 13.23
N ILE A 320 -25.10 -23.13 12.87
CA ILE A 320 -23.90 -22.31 13.07
C ILE A 320 -23.50 -22.30 14.55
N ILE A 321 -24.46 -21.99 15.42
CA ILE A 321 -24.23 -21.90 16.87
C ILE A 321 -23.82 -23.26 17.45
N SER A 322 -24.47 -24.35 17.03
CA SER A 322 -24.10 -25.72 17.41
C SER A 322 -22.66 -26.05 16.99
N GLN A 323 -22.28 -25.70 15.76
CA GLN A 323 -20.92 -25.92 15.26
C GLN A 323 -19.87 -25.12 16.04
N LEU A 324 -20.17 -23.86 16.38
CA LEU A 324 -19.32 -23.03 17.23
C LEU A 324 -19.20 -23.61 18.65
N SER A 325 -20.31 -24.09 19.21
CA SER A 325 -20.32 -24.76 20.52
C SER A 325 -19.46 -26.03 20.52
N ALA A 326 -19.56 -26.86 19.49
CA ALA A 326 -18.71 -28.05 19.33
C ALA A 326 -17.21 -27.67 19.24
N GLY A 327 -16.89 -26.53 18.61
CA GLY A 327 -15.54 -25.98 18.56
C GLY A 327 -14.90 -25.70 19.94
N LEU A 328 -15.71 -25.44 20.99
CA LEU A 328 -15.23 -25.26 22.36
C LEU A 328 -14.62 -26.53 22.96
N ASP A 329 -15.04 -27.71 22.49
CA ASP A 329 -14.53 -29.01 22.96
C ASP A 329 -13.31 -29.48 22.16
N SER A 330 -12.90 -28.74 21.13
CA SER A 330 -11.76 -29.08 20.30
C SER A 330 -10.47 -29.20 21.10
N LYS A 331 -9.62 -30.17 20.78
CA LYS A 331 -8.26 -30.25 21.37
C LYS A 331 -7.37 -29.08 20.92
N SER A 332 -7.67 -28.46 19.78
CA SER A 332 -6.90 -27.35 19.22
C SER A 332 -7.23 -26.04 19.92
N ARG A 333 -6.19 -25.40 20.48
CA ARG A 333 -6.30 -24.06 21.07
C ARG A 333 -6.76 -23.01 20.05
N ARG A 334 -6.33 -23.13 18.79
CA ARG A 334 -6.68 -22.22 17.70
C ARG A 334 -8.17 -22.29 17.39
N VAL A 335 -8.69 -23.51 17.22
CA VAL A 335 -10.13 -23.74 16.97
C VAL A 335 -10.98 -23.29 18.16
N LYS A 336 -10.58 -23.59 19.41
CA LYS A 336 -11.27 -23.08 20.61
C LYS A 336 -11.35 -21.56 20.62
N CYS A 337 -10.22 -20.88 20.41
CA CYS A 337 -10.16 -19.43 20.34
C CYS A 337 -11.06 -18.87 19.24
N MET A 338 -10.99 -19.42 18.03
CA MET A 338 -11.81 -18.94 16.92
C MET A 338 -13.30 -19.21 17.14
N ALA A 339 -13.66 -20.35 17.74
CA ALA A 339 -15.03 -20.66 18.12
C ALA A 339 -15.59 -19.65 19.14
N THR A 340 -14.82 -19.29 20.18
CA THR A 340 -15.24 -18.23 21.12
C THR A 340 -15.41 -16.88 20.44
N ILE A 341 -14.53 -16.53 19.50
CA ILE A 341 -14.68 -15.32 18.70
C ILE A 341 -16.00 -15.36 17.93
N GLY A 342 -16.29 -16.46 17.23
CA GLY A 342 -17.54 -16.64 16.49
C GLY A 342 -18.79 -16.55 17.37
N LEU A 343 -18.77 -17.16 18.56
CA LEU A 343 -19.89 -17.04 19.53
C LEU A 343 -20.10 -15.60 19.99
N THR A 344 -19.04 -14.79 20.02
CA THR A 344 -19.17 -13.36 20.37
C THR A 344 -19.97 -12.59 19.31
N PHE A 345 -19.94 -13.02 18.04
CA PHE A 345 -20.74 -12.41 16.97
C PHE A 345 -22.18 -12.90 16.94
N LYS A 346 -22.41 -14.14 17.37
CA LYS A 346 -23.75 -14.74 17.45
C LYS A 346 -24.35 -14.63 18.86
N TYR A 347 -23.88 -13.66 19.65
CA TYR A 347 -24.17 -13.56 21.07
C TYR A 347 -25.68 -13.46 21.36
N GLU A 348 -26.43 -12.72 20.52
CA GLU A 348 -27.89 -12.52 20.66
C GLU A 348 -28.72 -13.80 20.49
N SER A 349 -28.13 -14.84 19.91
CA SER A 349 -28.80 -16.11 19.62
C SER A 349 -28.31 -17.25 20.52
N LEU A 350 -27.48 -16.96 21.53
CA LEU A 350 -26.97 -17.99 22.45
C LEU A 350 -28.05 -18.40 23.46
N ASP A 351 -28.13 -19.70 23.70
CA ASP A 351 -29.05 -20.31 24.66
C ASP A 351 -28.35 -20.67 25.99
N ASP A 352 -29.14 -21.01 27.00
CA ASP A 352 -28.66 -21.35 28.35
C ASP A 352 -27.65 -22.50 28.40
N PRO A 353 -27.78 -23.58 27.60
CA PRO A 353 -26.77 -24.65 27.53
C PRO A 353 -25.38 -24.13 27.13
N ILE A 354 -25.31 -23.26 26.11
CA ILE A 354 -24.03 -22.70 25.66
C ILE A 354 -23.46 -21.74 26.70
N MET A 355 -24.32 -20.92 27.30
CA MET A 355 -23.91 -20.02 28.38
C MET A 355 -23.36 -20.79 29.59
N SER A 356 -23.98 -21.89 29.96
CA SER A 356 -23.51 -22.79 31.01
C SER A 356 -22.18 -23.45 30.67
N LYS A 357 -22.00 -23.88 29.40
CA LYS A 357 -20.75 -24.45 28.90
C LYS A 357 -19.60 -23.43 28.95
N LEU A 358 -19.86 -22.19 28.54
CA LEU A 358 -18.89 -21.09 28.61
C LEU A 358 -18.47 -20.82 30.06
N ARG A 359 -19.40 -20.81 31.03
CA ARG A 359 -19.06 -20.67 32.46
C ARG A 359 -18.13 -21.79 32.94
N ARG A 360 -18.44 -23.05 32.59
CA ARG A 360 -17.61 -24.22 32.94
C ARG A 360 -16.20 -24.13 32.32
N GLU A 361 -16.10 -23.75 31.05
CA GLU A 361 -14.80 -23.54 30.40
C GLU A 361 -14.03 -22.38 31.04
N PHE A 362 -14.69 -21.28 31.43
CA PHE A 362 -14.03 -20.18 32.15
C PHE A 362 -13.47 -20.61 33.50
N GLU A 363 -14.17 -21.47 34.23
CA GLU A 363 -13.76 -21.95 35.55
C GLU A 363 -12.69 -23.06 35.48
N ALA A 364 -12.57 -23.75 34.35
CA ALA A 364 -11.57 -24.80 34.16
C ALA A 364 -10.14 -24.23 34.10
N LYS A 365 -9.23 -24.66 35.00
CA LYS A 365 -7.83 -24.18 35.03
C LYS A 365 -7.09 -24.28 33.68
N LYS A 366 -7.40 -25.31 32.88
CA LYS A 366 -6.83 -25.53 31.54
C LYS A 366 -7.15 -24.43 30.51
N SER A 367 -8.09 -23.53 30.81
CA SER A 367 -8.54 -22.50 29.86
C SER A 367 -7.71 -21.22 29.89
N ASP A 368 -6.75 -21.05 30.81
CA ASP A 368 -5.94 -19.82 30.89
C ASP A 368 -4.73 -19.78 29.94
N PHE A 369 -4.97 -20.09 28.66
CA PHE A 369 -3.97 -19.97 27.62
C PHE A 369 -4.20 -18.70 26.79
N THR A 370 -3.17 -18.32 26.04
CA THR A 370 -3.28 -17.19 25.12
C THR A 370 -3.81 -17.64 23.76
N CYS A 371 -4.77 -16.90 23.22
CA CYS A 371 -5.17 -16.96 21.81
C CYS A 371 -4.19 -16.15 20.94
N PRO A 372 -3.34 -16.79 20.11
CA PRO A 372 -2.53 -16.06 19.15
C PRO A 372 -3.42 -15.41 18.07
N PRO A 373 -2.96 -14.33 17.42
CA PRO A 373 -3.66 -13.77 16.28
C PRO A 373 -3.58 -14.74 15.08
N GLU A 374 -4.72 -14.94 14.40
CA GLU A 374 -4.79 -15.75 13.18
C GLU A 374 -4.68 -14.85 11.95
N ILE A 375 -3.48 -14.80 11.37
CA ILE A 375 -3.14 -13.94 10.23
C ILE A 375 -2.89 -14.82 9.01
N PHE A 376 -3.66 -14.60 7.95
CA PHE A 376 -3.56 -15.33 6.70
C PHE A 376 -3.14 -14.39 5.56
N SER A 377 -2.20 -14.83 4.73
CA SER A 377 -1.92 -14.16 3.46
C SER A 377 -3.05 -14.44 2.47
N LEU A 378 -3.62 -13.38 1.91
CA LEU A 378 -4.54 -13.45 0.77
C LEU A 378 -3.80 -13.31 -0.56
N HIS A 379 -2.54 -12.85 -0.53
CA HIS A 379 -1.71 -12.81 -1.72
C HIS A 379 -1.47 -14.25 -2.23
N PRO A 380 -1.66 -14.53 -3.53
CA PRO A 380 -1.55 -15.89 -4.07
C PRO A 380 -0.14 -16.50 -3.97
N LEU A 381 0.89 -15.66 -3.91
CA LEU A 381 2.28 -16.06 -3.64
C LEU A 381 2.68 -16.08 -2.15
N GLY A 382 1.75 -15.87 -1.22
CA GLY A 382 2.04 -15.95 0.22
C GLY A 382 2.86 -14.78 0.79
N THR A 383 2.84 -13.60 0.16
CA THR A 383 3.59 -12.43 0.63
C THR A 383 2.89 -11.74 1.80
N LYS A 384 3.64 -10.97 2.60
CA LYS A 384 3.08 -10.18 3.73
C LYS A 384 2.32 -8.92 3.29
N GLU A 385 2.15 -8.69 1.99
CA GLU A 385 1.60 -7.44 1.45
C GLU A 385 0.08 -7.31 1.57
N ASP A 386 -0.62 -8.45 1.71
CA ASP A 386 -2.07 -8.49 1.88
C ASP A 386 -2.43 -9.65 2.80
N THR A 387 -2.53 -9.31 4.08
CA THR A 387 -2.86 -10.27 5.14
C THR A 387 -4.16 -9.89 5.81
N ILE A 388 -5.03 -10.87 6.02
CA ILE A 388 -6.22 -10.73 6.85
C ILE A 388 -5.95 -11.30 8.23
N ASN A 389 -6.21 -10.50 9.27
CA ASN A 389 -6.23 -10.97 10.64
C ASN A 389 -7.69 -11.27 11.02
N ILE A 390 -8.11 -12.53 10.94
CA ILE A 390 -9.50 -12.92 11.24
C ILE A 390 -9.82 -12.90 12.74
N THR A 391 -8.82 -12.68 13.61
CA THR A 391 -9.03 -12.43 15.04
C THR A 391 -9.13 -10.94 15.39
N ARG A 392 -8.78 -10.04 14.46
CA ARG A 392 -8.92 -8.59 14.57
C ARG A 392 -10.38 -8.22 14.32
N LEU A 393 -11.19 -8.36 15.36
CA LEU A 393 -12.62 -8.15 15.26
C LEU A 393 -13.05 -7.17 16.36
N SER A 394 -13.47 -5.96 15.98
CA SER A 394 -14.08 -5.00 16.91
C SER A 394 -15.50 -5.47 17.18
N ILE A 395 -15.87 -5.66 18.45
CA ILE A 395 -17.22 -6.10 18.82
C ILE A 395 -17.75 -5.14 19.86
N ARG A 396 -18.90 -4.51 19.59
CA ARG A 396 -19.72 -3.65 20.48
C ARG A 396 -19.16 -3.45 21.90
N GLY A 397 -18.41 -2.36 22.11
CA GLY A 397 -17.81 -1.99 23.41
C GLY A 397 -16.45 -2.63 23.74
N PHE A 398 -16.01 -3.63 22.99
CA PHE A 398 -14.73 -4.33 23.16
C PHE A 398 -13.83 -4.20 21.93
N LYS A 399 -12.76 -3.40 22.08
CA LYS A 399 -11.66 -3.36 21.11
C LYS A 399 -10.69 -4.50 21.42
N TYR A 400 -10.60 -5.47 20.54
CA TYR A 400 -9.52 -6.45 20.60
C TYR A 400 -8.24 -5.81 20.04
N PRO A 401 -7.11 -5.87 20.76
CA PRO A 401 -5.87 -5.27 20.27
C PRO A 401 -5.47 -5.91 18.94
N ALA A 402 -5.13 -5.06 17.97
CA ALA A 402 -4.70 -5.48 16.63
C ALA A 402 -3.41 -6.33 16.67
N PHE A 403 -2.60 -6.11 17.72
CA PHE A 403 -1.37 -6.83 18.01
C PHE A 403 -1.36 -7.10 19.52
N GLY A 404 -1.41 -8.38 19.90
CA GLY A 404 -1.43 -8.72 21.32
C GLY A 404 -2.03 -10.08 21.58
N LYS A 405 -1.49 -10.69 22.62
CA LYS A 405 -1.90 -11.97 23.17
C LYS A 405 -3.14 -11.76 24.06
N VAL A 406 -4.35 -12.05 23.57
CA VAL A 406 -5.58 -12.01 24.39
C VAL A 406 -5.77 -13.35 25.07
N ARG A 407 -6.11 -13.35 26.36
CA ARG A 407 -6.31 -14.58 27.12
C ARG A 407 -7.66 -15.20 26.78
N TYR A 408 -7.70 -16.52 26.64
CA TYR A 408 -8.91 -17.23 26.23
C TYR A 408 -10.07 -17.02 27.23
N ARG A 409 -9.77 -17.07 28.54
CA ARG A 409 -10.75 -16.80 29.62
C ARG A 409 -11.33 -15.38 29.55
N GLU A 410 -10.52 -14.41 29.13
CA GLU A 410 -10.99 -13.04 28.94
C GLU A 410 -12.05 -12.96 27.83
N ARG A 411 -11.85 -13.67 26.71
CA ARG A 411 -12.83 -13.74 25.62
C ARG A 411 -14.15 -14.35 26.09
N ILE A 412 -14.08 -15.46 26.83
CA ILE A 412 -15.26 -16.10 27.41
C ILE A 412 -16.00 -15.12 28.33
N LEU A 413 -15.28 -14.45 29.23
CA LEU A 413 -15.89 -13.52 30.18
C LEU A 413 -16.60 -12.35 29.48
N ARG A 414 -16.05 -11.88 28.35
CA ARG A 414 -16.69 -10.84 27.51
C ARG A 414 -17.99 -11.33 26.89
N ILE A 415 -18.06 -12.57 26.38
CA ILE A 415 -19.32 -13.16 25.84
C ILE A 415 -20.36 -13.25 26.96
N LEU A 416 -19.95 -13.76 28.12
CA LEU A 416 -20.82 -13.87 29.29
C LEU A 416 -21.33 -12.50 29.73
N ALA A 417 -20.50 -11.47 29.66
CA ALA A 417 -20.86 -10.10 30.02
C ALA A 417 -21.84 -9.45 29.02
N LEU A 418 -21.73 -9.76 27.71
CA LEU A 418 -22.67 -9.30 26.69
C LEU A 418 -24.07 -9.89 26.87
N ASN A 419 -24.13 -11.18 27.23
CA ASN A 419 -25.38 -11.91 27.49
C ASN A 419 -25.78 -11.91 28.97
N ARG A 420 -25.29 -10.94 29.74
CA ARG A 420 -25.57 -10.86 31.17
C ARG A 420 -27.05 -10.58 31.41
N ASP A 421 -27.68 -11.49 32.15
CA ASP A 421 -28.96 -11.30 32.82
C ASP A 421 -28.75 -11.07 34.34
N ASP A 422 -29.83 -10.83 35.08
CA ASP A 422 -29.75 -10.59 36.53
C ASP A 422 -29.39 -11.85 37.33
N SER A 423 -29.69 -13.04 36.80
CA SER A 423 -29.31 -14.32 37.41
C SER A 423 -27.79 -14.55 37.41
N MET A 424 -27.08 -13.91 36.49
CA MET A 424 -25.62 -14.00 36.36
C MET A 424 -24.86 -13.06 37.32
N ILE A 425 -25.51 -12.08 37.94
CA ILE A 425 -24.83 -11.10 38.83
C ILE A 425 -24.09 -11.78 39.98
N PRO A 426 -24.68 -12.73 40.74
CA PRO A 426 -23.98 -13.40 41.84
C PRO A 426 -22.74 -14.17 41.35
N TRP A 427 -22.81 -14.74 40.14
CA TRP A 427 -21.67 -15.40 39.53
C TRP A 427 -20.54 -14.41 39.22
N PHE A 428 -20.83 -13.27 38.60
CA PHE A 428 -19.82 -12.24 38.33
C PHE A 428 -19.19 -11.68 39.60
N LEU A 429 -19.98 -11.42 40.66
CA LEU A 429 -19.46 -10.97 41.96
C LEU A 429 -18.55 -12.01 42.62
N ARG A 430 -18.83 -13.30 42.44
CA ARG A 430 -17.94 -14.39 42.89
C ARG A 430 -16.61 -14.38 42.13
N ILE A 431 -16.65 -14.17 40.82
CA ILE A 431 -15.44 -14.08 39.98
C ILE A 431 -14.60 -12.84 40.34
N GLU A 432 -15.23 -11.69 40.57
CA GLU A 432 -14.56 -10.46 41.04
C GLU A 432 -13.78 -10.69 42.34
N LYS A 433 -14.34 -11.47 43.27
CA LYS A 433 -13.74 -11.76 44.58
C LYS A 433 -12.74 -12.92 44.57
N ASN A 434 -12.52 -13.61 43.45
CA ASN A 434 -11.69 -14.82 43.41
C ASN A 434 -10.18 -14.49 43.39
N PRO A 435 -9.43 -14.72 44.49
CA PRO A 435 -8.02 -14.30 44.60
C PRO A 435 -7.08 -15.05 43.65
N HIS A 436 -7.50 -16.18 43.09
CA HIS A 436 -6.70 -16.95 42.15
C HIS A 436 -6.79 -16.42 40.71
N LEU A 437 -7.59 -15.38 40.45
CA LEU A 437 -7.71 -14.77 39.14
C LEU A 437 -6.86 -13.50 39.02
N PRO A 438 -6.22 -13.29 37.87
CA PRO A 438 -5.58 -12.02 37.54
C PRO A 438 -6.53 -10.84 37.75
N GLU A 439 -5.96 -9.73 38.22
CA GLU A 439 -6.72 -8.50 38.55
C GLU A 439 -7.58 -8.01 37.39
N TYR A 440 -7.09 -8.06 36.16
CA TYR A 440 -7.86 -7.61 34.99
C TYR A 440 -9.13 -8.44 34.74
N LEU A 441 -9.12 -9.76 35.01
CA LEU A 441 -10.33 -10.60 34.91
C LEU A 441 -11.31 -10.31 36.02
N ARG A 442 -10.80 -10.07 37.25
CA ARG A 442 -11.62 -9.66 38.38
C ARG A 442 -12.29 -8.31 38.13
N ALA A 443 -11.53 -7.34 37.62
CA ALA A 443 -12.03 -6.03 37.25
C ALA A 443 -13.11 -6.11 36.16
N LEU A 444 -12.89 -6.93 35.11
CA LEU A 444 -13.88 -7.14 34.05
C LEU A 444 -15.17 -7.78 34.58
N ALA A 445 -15.06 -8.75 35.49
CA ALA A 445 -16.22 -9.36 36.14
C ALA A 445 -16.98 -8.35 37.02
N GLY A 446 -16.28 -7.53 37.80
CA GLY A 446 -16.88 -6.46 38.61
C GLY A 446 -17.58 -5.42 37.75
N GLN A 447 -17.02 -5.06 36.59
CA GLN A 447 -17.68 -4.19 35.61
C GLN A 447 -18.96 -4.84 35.06
N ALA A 448 -18.91 -6.11 34.66
CA ALA A 448 -20.06 -6.85 34.14
C ALA A 448 -21.19 -7.02 35.18
N ALA A 449 -20.83 -7.15 36.47
CA ALA A 449 -21.80 -7.20 37.55
C ALA A 449 -22.55 -5.86 37.71
N ARG A 450 -21.82 -4.74 37.67
CA ARG A 450 -22.33 -3.40 37.99
C ARG A 450 -22.98 -2.68 36.82
N LYS A 451 -22.52 -2.94 35.59
CA LYS A 451 -22.97 -2.23 34.38
C LYS A 451 -23.21 -3.23 33.25
N LYS A 452 -24.42 -3.18 32.67
CA LYS A 452 -24.71 -3.87 31.41
C LYS A 452 -23.94 -3.17 30.29
N PHE A 453 -23.20 -3.94 29.49
CA PHE A 453 -22.49 -3.39 28.33
C PHE A 453 -23.52 -2.85 27.32
N ASP A 454 -23.27 -1.64 26.81
CA ASP A 454 -24.20 -0.91 25.95
C ASP A 454 -24.16 -1.45 24.50
N ASN A 455 -25.33 -1.83 23.99
CA ASN A 455 -25.52 -2.44 22.67
C ASN A 455 -25.42 -1.44 21.50
N SER A 456 -25.39 -0.13 21.78
CA SER A 456 -25.60 0.93 20.77
C SER A 456 -24.36 1.38 19.99
N LYS A 457 -23.14 0.97 20.37
CA LYS A 457 -21.91 1.42 19.71
C LYS A 457 -21.24 0.32 18.90
N VAL A 458 -21.69 0.16 17.65
CA VAL A 458 -20.92 -0.50 16.59
C VAL A 458 -20.07 0.57 15.91
N VAL A 459 -18.76 0.37 15.80
CA VAL A 459 -17.93 1.09 14.83
C VAL A 459 -17.40 0.04 13.88
N ASP A 460 -17.84 0.16 12.64
CA ASP A 460 -17.56 -0.73 11.52
C ASP A 460 -16.38 -0.15 10.72
N TRP A 461 -15.47 -1.05 10.32
CA TRP A 461 -14.29 -0.88 9.44
C TRP A 461 -13.07 -0.12 10.00
#